data_AF-A0A661N648-F1
#
_entry.id   AF-A0A661N648-F1
#
_cell.length_a   1.000
_cell.length_b   1.000
_cell.length_c   1.000
_cell.angle_alpha   90.00
_cell.angle_beta   90.00
_cell.angle_gamma   90.00
#
_symmetry.space_group_name_H-M   'P 1'
#
loop_
_entity.id
_entity.type
_entity.pdbx_description
1 polymer ?
#
loop_
_entity_poly.entity_id
_entity_poly.type
_entity_poly.pdbx_seq_one_letter_code
_entity_poly.pdbx_strand_id
1 'polypeptide(L)'
;MLWTSDARTTDHINGRPVLRGACALLLAIPLGACGATPPPEEPKTAPTAEPVVEPAADEPVEPEAFDTGMACMTAMTKCEGGVCLAEMQNNCDKPVTCDMSMYALCKGTTTGGQARGTARDTFRAGDGGTMEAGANCEGASVPITAVDTIRCSAEVASEAAPDAAPAAAPAAAPDGAPVKSD
;
A
#
# COMPACT_ATOMS: atom_id res chain seq x y z
N MET A 1 -35.33 -14.80 6.95
CA MET A 1 -33.99 -15.21 6.48
C MET A 1 -33.01 -14.25 7.13
N LEU A 2 -32.36 -14.70 8.21
CA LEU A 2 -31.40 -13.91 8.98
C LEU A 2 -30.01 -14.22 8.42
N TRP A 3 -29.36 -13.23 7.81
CA TRP A 3 -27.94 -13.32 7.47
C TRP A 3 -27.15 -12.74 8.64
N THR A 4 -26.57 -13.60 9.45
CA THR A 4 -25.56 -13.23 10.45
C THR A 4 -24.22 -13.11 9.72
N SER A 5 -23.85 -11.89 9.34
CA SER A 5 -22.53 -11.59 8.80
C SER A 5 -21.52 -11.60 9.96
N ASP A 6 -20.82 -12.71 10.11
CA ASP A 6 -19.65 -12.87 10.97
C ASP A 6 -18.48 -12.08 10.35
N ALA A 7 -18.32 -10.82 10.76
CA ALA A 7 -17.17 -10.01 10.39
C ALA A 7 -15.97 -10.43 11.25
N ARG A 8 -15.21 -11.42 10.77
CA ARG A 8 -13.84 -11.66 11.25
C ARG A 8 -12.94 -10.52 10.77
N THR A 9 -12.81 -9.50 11.61
CA THR A 9 -11.68 -8.58 11.58
C THR A 9 -10.41 -9.40 11.77
N THR A 10 -9.68 -9.61 10.68
CA THR A 10 -8.33 -10.17 10.76
C THR A 10 -7.41 -9.02 11.07
N ASP A 11 -7.20 -8.81 12.37
CA ASP A 11 -6.17 -7.94 12.92
C ASP A 11 -4.81 -8.44 12.40
N HIS A 12 -4.18 -7.67 11.50
CA HIS A 12 -2.80 -7.91 11.09
C HIS A 12 -1.89 -7.51 12.26
N ILE A 13 -1.78 -8.43 13.21
CA ILE A 13 -0.84 -8.39 14.30
C ILE A 13 0.57 -8.32 13.69
N ASN A 14 1.17 -7.14 13.82
CA ASN A 14 2.61 -6.96 13.92
C ASN A 14 3.14 -7.92 14.98
N GLY A 15 3.73 -9.03 14.55
CA GLY A 15 4.36 -9.95 15.47
C GLY A 15 4.77 -11.26 14.85
N ARG A 16 6.10 -11.45 14.78
CA ARG A 16 6.88 -12.70 14.67
C ARG A 16 7.47 -12.99 13.28
N PRO A 17 8.60 -13.72 13.23
CA PRO A 17 9.90 -13.33 13.73
C PRO A 17 10.96 -13.43 12.62
N VAL A 18 12.08 -12.75 12.81
CA VAL A 18 13.28 -12.92 11.99
C VAL A 18 13.69 -14.40 12.00
N LEU A 19 13.37 -15.12 10.92
CA LEU A 19 13.83 -16.48 10.71
C LEU A 19 15.30 -16.42 10.28
N ARG A 20 16.20 -16.38 11.26
CA ARG A 20 17.63 -16.70 11.08
C ARG A 20 17.76 -18.19 10.77
N GLY A 21 17.37 -18.57 9.57
CA GLY A 21 17.65 -19.88 8.98
C GLY A 21 19.00 -19.85 8.30
N ALA A 22 20.07 -20.08 9.06
CA ALA A 22 21.32 -20.53 8.50
C ALA A 22 21.11 -21.97 7.99
N CYS A 23 20.99 -22.14 6.68
CA CYS A 23 21.18 -23.45 6.05
C CYS A 23 22.25 -23.29 4.98
N ALA A 24 23.42 -23.82 5.34
CA ALA A 24 24.59 -23.95 4.50
C ALA A 24 24.38 -25.03 3.42
N LEU A 25 25.36 -25.08 2.52
CA LEU A 25 25.71 -26.13 1.55
C LEU A 25 25.24 -25.96 0.09
N LEU A 26 26.15 -25.32 -0.66
CA LEU A 26 26.96 -25.96 -1.71
C LEU A 26 26.21 -26.78 -2.78
N LEU A 27 26.18 -26.21 -3.99
CA LEU A 27 26.41 -26.97 -5.21
C LEU A 27 27.11 -26.10 -6.25
N ALA A 28 28.25 -26.62 -6.71
CA ALA A 28 29.16 -26.01 -7.65
C ALA A 28 29.01 -26.67 -9.05
N ILE A 29 29.58 -25.97 -10.06
CA ILE A 29 30.05 -26.47 -11.39
C ILE A 29 28.94 -26.53 -12.49
N PRO A 30 29.19 -26.21 -13.79
CA PRO A 30 30.46 -25.90 -14.48
C PRO A 30 30.54 -24.56 -15.24
N LEU A 31 31.79 -24.12 -15.41
CA LEU A 31 32.26 -23.28 -16.52
C LEU A 31 32.15 -24.09 -17.83
N GLY A 32 31.23 -23.71 -18.70
CA GLY A 32 31.16 -24.17 -20.09
C GLY A 32 31.65 -23.08 -21.03
N ALA A 33 32.88 -23.22 -21.51
CA ALA A 33 33.44 -22.43 -22.59
C ALA A 33 33.04 -23.01 -23.96
N CYS A 34 32.39 -22.19 -24.78
CA CYS A 34 32.37 -22.23 -26.25
C CYS A 34 31.95 -20.81 -26.66
N GLY A 35 32.73 -20.00 -27.37
CA GLY A 35 33.58 -20.34 -28.51
C GLY A 35 32.85 -19.95 -29.79
N ALA A 36 32.65 -18.64 -30.02
CA ALA A 36 32.23 -18.11 -31.32
C ALA A 36 32.79 -16.69 -31.47
N THR A 37 33.95 -16.59 -32.12
CA THR A 37 34.49 -15.33 -32.65
C THR A 37 33.60 -14.90 -33.82
N PRO A 38 32.90 -13.76 -33.76
CA PRO A 38 32.19 -13.23 -34.92
C PRO A 38 33.20 -12.70 -35.97
N PRO A 39 32.88 -12.83 -37.27
CA PRO A 39 33.70 -12.32 -38.38
C PRO A 39 33.82 -10.79 -38.39
N PRO A 40 34.79 -10.23 -39.15
CA PRO A 40 35.04 -8.79 -39.20
C PRO A 40 33.87 -8.00 -39.80
N GLU A 41 33.66 -6.81 -39.23
CA GLU A 41 32.63 -5.83 -39.56
C GLU A 41 32.65 -5.38 -41.03
N GLU A 42 31.48 -5.39 -41.68
CA GLU A 42 31.20 -4.49 -42.80
C GLU A 42 30.88 -3.09 -42.27
N PRO A 43 31.24 -2.00 -42.98
CA PRO A 43 30.94 -0.63 -42.57
C PRO A 43 29.42 -0.43 -42.53
N LYS A 44 28.87 -0.50 -41.32
CA LYS A 44 27.48 -0.17 -41.03
C LYS A 44 27.29 1.31 -41.35
N THR A 45 26.56 1.58 -42.43
CA THR A 45 25.98 2.87 -42.77
C THR A 45 25.56 3.58 -41.49
N ALA A 46 26.12 4.78 -41.25
CA ALA A 46 25.76 5.60 -40.11
C ALA A 46 24.23 5.64 -40.01
N PRO A 47 23.61 5.22 -38.89
CA PRO A 47 22.22 5.49 -38.68
C PRO A 47 22.09 7.01 -38.73
N THR A 48 21.37 7.51 -39.73
CA THR A 48 20.78 8.84 -39.67
C THR A 48 20.21 8.97 -38.27
N ALA A 49 20.78 9.88 -37.49
CA ALA A 49 20.32 10.16 -36.13
C ALA A 49 18.84 10.51 -36.24
N GLU A 50 17.97 9.55 -35.94
CA GLU A 50 16.57 9.85 -35.68
C GLU A 50 16.58 10.87 -34.56
N PRO A 51 15.88 12.01 -34.71
CA PRO A 51 15.84 13.01 -33.68
C PRO A 51 15.37 12.32 -32.41
N VAL A 52 16.21 12.36 -31.38
CA VAL A 52 15.85 11.98 -30.02
C VAL A 52 14.69 12.87 -29.66
N VAL A 53 13.46 12.38 -29.84
CA VAL A 53 12.27 13.01 -29.32
C VAL A 53 12.43 12.86 -27.82
N GLU A 54 12.85 13.96 -27.18
CA GLU A 54 12.88 14.08 -25.74
C GLU A 54 11.52 13.59 -25.22
N PRO A 55 11.48 12.58 -24.33
CA PRO A 55 10.22 12.06 -23.82
C PRO A 55 9.42 13.26 -23.32
N ALA A 56 8.23 13.46 -23.89
CA ALA A 56 7.34 14.51 -23.42
C ALA A 56 7.21 14.33 -21.91
N ALA A 57 7.62 15.36 -21.16
CA ALA A 57 7.49 15.33 -19.71
C ALA A 57 6.03 15.02 -19.39
N ASP A 58 5.79 13.93 -18.65
CA ASP A 58 4.45 13.57 -18.19
C ASP A 58 3.82 14.81 -17.54
N GLU A 59 2.74 15.29 -18.14
CA GLU A 59 2.02 16.45 -17.62
C GLU A 59 1.58 16.11 -16.18
N PRO A 60 1.82 17.01 -15.20
CA PRO A 60 1.40 16.78 -13.84
C PRO A 60 -0.11 16.52 -13.81
N VAL A 61 -0.50 15.32 -13.38
CA VAL A 61 -1.91 14.98 -13.18
C VAL A 61 -2.46 15.93 -12.13
N GLU A 62 -3.35 16.84 -12.55
CA GLU A 62 -4.01 17.76 -11.65
C GLU A 62 -4.89 16.97 -10.67
N PRO A 63 -4.83 17.27 -9.36
CA PRO A 63 -5.64 16.58 -8.36
C PRO A 63 -7.13 16.85 -8.60
N GLU A 64 -7.94 15.79 -8.53
CA GLU A 64 -9.39 15.88 -8.69
C GLU A 64 -10.08 16.07 -7.34
N ALA A 65 -10.99 17.04 -7.27
CA ALA A 65 -11.83 17.25 -6.10
C ALA A 65 -12.84 16.11 -5.94
N PHE A 66 -12.91 15.54 -4.74
CA PHE A 66 -13.76 14.40 -4.43
C PHE A 66 -14.88 14.79 -3.45
N ASP A 67 -16.10 14.31 -3.69
CA ASP A 67 -17.23 14.55 -2.79
C ASP A 67 -17.12 13.66 -1.54
N THR A 68 -17.01 14.31 -0.39
CA THR A 68 -16.86 13.67 0.93
C THR A 68 -18.20 13.36 1.60
N GLY A 69 -19.31 13.83 1.03
CA GLY A 69 -20.64 13.82 1.65
C GLY A 69 -20.86 14.92 2.69
N MET A 70 -19.88 15.80 2.94
CA MET A 70 -20.00 16.92 3.86
C MET A 70 -19.46 18.22 3.26
N ALA A 71 -20.29 19.26 3.22
CA ALA A 71 -19.94 20.53 2.59
C ALA A 71 -18.74 21.27 3.24
N CYS A 72 -18.47 21.02 4.53
CA CYS A 72 -17.34 21.60 5.26
C CYS A 72 -16.05 20.78 5.14
N MET A 73 -16.07 19.65 4.43
CA MET A 73 -14.92 18.76 4.26
C MET A 73 -14.55 18.68 2.77
N THR A 74 -13.33 19.07 2.42
CA THR A 74 -12.81 18.97 1.06
C THR A 74 -11.76 17.87 0.96
N ALA A 75 -11.76 17.14 -0.15
CA ALA A 75 -10.80 16.10 -0.45
C ALA A 75 -10.23 16.28 -1.86
N MET A 76 -8.92 16.17 -2.00
CA MET A 76 -8.21 16.15 -3.28
C MET A 76 -7.50 14.81 -3.41
N THR A 77 -7.73 14.08 -4.50
CA THR A 77 -7.22 12.71 -4.63
C THR A 77 -6.19 12.58 -5.74
N LYS A 78 -5.19 11.72 -5.50
CA LYS A 78 -4.20 11.31 -6.50
C LYS A 78 -3.94 9.81 -6.35
N CYS A 79 -4.11 9.06 -7.45
CA CYS A 79 -3.87 7.62 -7.46
C CYS A 79 -2.75 7.25 -8.43
N GLU A 80 -1.78 6.48 -7.95
CA GLU A 80 -0.65 6.02 -8.75
C GLU A 80 -0.15 4.67 -8.22
N GLY A 81 0.17 3.73 -9.12
CA GLY A 81 0.85 2.49 -8.76
C GLY A 81 0.14 1.59 -7.75
N GLY A 82 -1.19 1.64 -7.66
CA GLY A 82 -1.97 0.86 -6.68
C GLY A 82 -2.15 1.54 -5.32
N VAL A 83 -1.69 2.79 -5.17
CA VAL A 83 -1.89 3.61 -3.98
C VAL A 83 -2.71 4.85 -4.35
N CYS A 84 -3.67 5.21 -3.50
CA CYS A 84 -4.38 6.48 -3.58
C CYS A 84 -4.09 7.31 -2.32
N LEU A 85 -3.67 8.55 -2.55
CA LEU A 85 -3.53 9.58 -1.53
C LEU A 85 -4.71 10.54 -1.63
N ALA A 86 -5.30 10.88 -0.49
CA ALA A 86 -6.31 11.91 -0.37
C ALA A 86 -5.83 12.99 0.59
N GLU A 87 -5.64 14.22 0.09
CA GLU A 87 -5.42 15.40 0.90
C GLU A 87 -6.76 15.92 1.40
N MET A 88 -6.91 15.97 2.72
CA MET A 88 -8.15 16.25 3.42
C MET A 88 -8.03 17.57 4.17
N GLN A 89 -9.05 18.42 4.09
CA GLN A 89 -9.15 19.64 4.90
C GLN A 89 -10.51 19.68 5.58
N ASN A 90 -10.49 19.69 6.92
CA ASN A 90 -11.68 19.75 7.76
C ASN A 90 -11.97 21.20 8.17
N ASN A 91 -12.87 21.86 7.44
CA ASN A 91 -13.35 23.19 7.80
C ASN A 91 -14.63 23.13 8.68
N CYS A 92 -14.99 21.95 9.19
CA CYS A 92 -16.14 21.79 10.09
C CYS A 92 -15.79 22.23 11.52
N ASP A 93 -16.80 22.60 12.30
CA ASP A 93 -16.65 23.00 13.71
C ASP A 93 -16.37 21.82 14.67
N LYS A 94 -16.37 20.59 14.16
CA LYS A 94 -16.23 19.35 14.93
C LYS A 94 -15.23 18.41 14.27
N PRO A 95 -14.64 17.48 15.05
CA PRO A 95 -13.88 16.38 14.48
C PRO A 95 -14.74 15.55 13.51
N VAL A 96 -14.09 15.09 12.46
CA VAL A 96 -14.69 14.33 11.36
C VAL A 96 -13.89 13.07 11.14
N THR A 97 -14.55 11.93 11.09
CA THR A 97 -13.95 10.67 10.65
C THR A 97 -14.31 10.41 9.20
N CYS A 98 -13.32 10.13 8.38
CA CYS A 98 -13.48 9.79 6.97
C CYS A 98 -13.04 8.35 6.73
N ASP A 99 -13.84 7.62 5.96
CA ASP A 99 -13.53 6.30 5.43
C ASP A 99 -13.33 6.45 3.91
N MET A 100 -12.18 5.99 3.39
CA MET A 100 -11.83 5.97 1.97
C MET A 100 -11.79 4.53 1.47
N SER A 101 -12.41 4.27 0.32
CA SER A 101 -12.28 3.02 -0.45
C SER A 101 -11.67 3.31 -1.82
N MET A 102 -10.79 2.42 -2.26
CA MET A 102 -10.21 2.45 -3.60
C MET A 102 -10.20 1.05 -4.23
N TYR A 103 -10.04 1.02 -5.55
CA TYR A 103 -9.75 -0.22 -6.26
C TYR A 103 -8.58 -0.04 -7.24
N ALA A 104 -7.89 -1.15 -7.48
CA ALA A 104 -6.84 -1.26 -8.48
C ALA A 104 -7.17 -2.42 -9.42
N LEU A 105 -7.00 -2.21 -10.72
CA LEU A 105 -7.08 -3.30 -11.70
C LEU A 105 -5.71 -3.91 -11.84
N CYS A 106 -5.59 -5.20 -11.52
CA CYS A 106 -4.35 -5.96 -11.60
C CYS A 106 -4.29 -6.68 -12.94
N LYS A 107 -3.21 -6.47 -13.70
CA LYS A 107 -2.93 -7.21 -14.94
C LYS A 107 -1.88 -8.27 -14.65
N GLY A 108 -2.34 -9.50 -14.42
CA GLY A 108 -1.53 -10.70 -14.30
C GLY A 108 -1.27 -11.38 -15.65
N THR A 109 -0.44 -12.43 -15.65
CA THR A 109 -0.05 -13.18 -16.85
C THR A 109 -1.17 -14.10 -17.37
N THR A 110 -2.03 -14.61 -16.48
CA THR A 110 -3.08 -15.59 -16.81
C THR A 110 -4.51 -15.05 -16.69
N THR A 111 -4.76 -14.16 -15.73
CA THR A 111 -6.08 -13.54 -15.51
C THR A 111 -5.91 -12.14 -14.91
N GLY A 112 -6.67 -11.16 -15.41
CA GLY A 112 -6.82 -9.88 -14.73
C GLY A 112 -7.63 -10.02 -13.44
N GLY A 113 -7.38 -9.17 -12.46
CA GLY A 113 -8.10 -9.14 -11.18
C GLY A 113 -8.40 -7.72 -10.71
N GLN A 114 -9.18 -7.59 -9.65
CA GLN A 114 -9.38 -6.33 -8.93
C GLN A 114 -8.88 -6.50 -7.50
N ALA A 115 -7.98 -5.60 -7.06
CA ALA A 115 -7.59 -5.45 -5.67
C ALA A 115 -8.32 -4.24 -5.07
N ARG A 116 -8.53 -4.24 -3.75
CA ARG A 116 -9.19 -3.14 -3.03
C ARG A 116 -8.35 -2.72 -1.84
N GLY A 117 -8.40 -1.43 -1.54
CA GLY A 117 -7.76 -0.81 -0.38
C GLY A 117 -8.77 0.05 0.36
N THR A 118 -8.60 0.16 1.67
CA THR A 118 -9.41 1.07 2.50
C THR A 118 -8.52 1.80 3.50
N ALA A 119 -8.86 3.04 3.80
CA ALA A 119 -8.23 3.83 4.84
C ALA A 119 -9.30 4.53 5.70
N ARG A 120 -8.98 4.77 6.96
CA ARG A 120 -9.85 5.51 7.88
C ARG A 120 -8.98 6.45 8.69
N ASP A 121 -9.41 7.70 8.81
CA ASP A 121 -8.73 8.68 9.66
C ASP A 121 -9.73 9.68 10.27
N THR A 122 -9.35 10.28 11.40
CA THR A 122 -10.12 11.33 12.07
C THR A 122 -9.36 12.64 12.04
N PHE A 123 -9.97 13.65 11.43
CA PHE A 123 -9.44 15.01 11.34
C PHE A 123 -10.09 15.89 12.39
N ARG A 124 -9.29 16.61 13.19
CA ARG A 124 -9.80 17.61 14.13
C ARG A 124 -10.43 18.79 13.38
N ALA A 125 -11.28 19.52 14.07
CA ALA A 125 -11.90 20.74 13.53
C ALA A 125 -10.83 21.76 13.12
N GLY A 126 -10.91 22.26 11.89
CA GLY A 126 -9.96 23.23 11.34
C GLY A 126 -8.63 22.64 10.84
N ASP A 127 -8.38 21.35 11.07
CA ASP A 127 -7.13 20.69 10.68
C ASP A 127 -7.23 20.02 9.30
N GLY A 128 -6.08 19.72 8.71
CA GLY A 128 -5.96 18.94 7.49
C GLY A 128 -4.94 17.81 7.65
N GLY A 129 -4.93 16.88 6.70
CA GLY A 129 -3.99 15.76 6.68
C GLY A 129 -4.13 14.91 5.43
N THR A 130 -3.43 13.78 5.40
CA THR A 130 -3.41 12.89 4.23
C THR A 130 -3.88 11.50 4.62
N MET A 131 -4.85 10.96 3.89
CA MET A 131 -5.20 9.54 3.97
C MET A 131 -4.51 8.78 2.85
N GLU A 132 -4.00 7.59 3.16
CA GLU A 132 -3.39 6.68 2.20
C GLU A 132 -4.14 5.35 2.21
N ALA A 133 -4.63 4.93 1.05
CA ALA A 133 -5.12 3.57 0.85
C ALA A 133 -4.27 2.89 -0.22
N GLY A 134 -3.88 1.64 0.03
CA GLY A 134 -3.13 0.81 -0.91
C GLY A 134 -3.90 -0.46 -1.26
N ALA A 135 -3.80 -0.88 -2.52
CA ALA A 135 -4.28 -2.16 -3.00
C ALA A 135 -3.09 -3.01 -3.47
N ASN A 136 -3.02 -4.26 -3.02
CA ASN A 136 -1.93 -5.17 -3.36
C ASN A 136 -2.34 -6.12 -4.50
N CYS A 137 -1.61 -6.08 -5.61
CA CYS A 137 -1.81 -6.93 -6.78
C CYS A 137 -0.86 -8.15 -6.83
N GLU A 138 -0.21 -8.53 -5.72
CA GLU A 138 0.63 -9.73 -5.59
C GLU A 138 1.74 -9.84 -6.65
N GLY A 139 2.36 -8.70 -7.01
CA GLY A 139 3.41 -8.64 -8.03
C GLY A 139 2.89 -8.54 -9.47
N ALA A 140 1.58 -8.51 -9.69
CA ALA A 140 1.01 -8.12 -10.97
C ALA A 140 1.11 -6.61 -11.19
N SER A 141 1.17 -6.22 -12.47
CA SER A 141 1.16 -4.80 -12.87
C SER A 141 -0.17 -4.12 -12.56
N VAL A 142 -0.15 -2.84 -12.21
CA VAL A 142 -1.34 -2.05 -11.85
C VAL A 142 -1.60 -0.97 -12.90
N PRO A 143 -2.27 -1.29 -14.03
CA PRO A 143 -2.56 -0.31 -15.07
C PRO A 143 -3.53 0.80 -14.64
N ILE A 144 -4.45 0.54 -13.71
CA ILE A 144 -5.50 1.48 -13.32
C ILE A 144 -5.68 1.42 -11.80
N THR A 145 -5.70 2.60 -11.18
CA THR A 145 -5.98 2.80 -9.76
C THR A 145 -6.97 3.96 -9.63
N ALA A 146 -8.03 3.79 -8.85
CA ALA A 146 -9.03 4.83 -8.66
C ALA A 146 -9.65 4.79 -7.26
N VAL A 147 -10.02 5.96 -6.75
CA VAL A 147 -10.87 6.07 -5.57
C VAL A 147 -12.29 5.68 -5.95
N ASP A 148 -12.91 4.82 -5.13
CA ASP A 148 -14.31 4.41 -5.28
C ASP A 148 -15.22 5.35 -4.50
N THR A 149 -14.96 5.51 -3.20
CA THR A 149 -15.72 6.42 -2.33
C THR A 149 -14.85 7.04 -1.24
N ILE A 150 -15.18 8.27 -0.85
CA ILE A 150 -14.75 8.89 0.41
C ILE A 150 -16.02 9.29 1.15
N ARG A 151 -16.20 8.80 2.36
CA ARG A 151 -17.35 9.12 3.20
C ARG A 151 -16.89 9.67 4.52
N CYS A 152 -17.25 10.91 4.77
CA CYS A 152 -16.96 11.57 6.02
C CYS A 152 -18.22 11.69 6.88
N SER A 153 -18.05 11.53 8.19
CA SER A 153 -19.11 11.69 9.16
C SER A 153 -18.59 12.47 10.36
N ALA A 154 -19.43 13.35 10.90
CA ALA A 154 -19.12 13.99 12.17
C ALA A 154 -18.95 12.90 13.22
N GLU A 155 -17.85 12.93 13.96
CA GLU A 155 -17.65 11.98 15.04
C GLU A 155 -18.74 12.29 16.08
N VAL A 156 -19.72 11.40 16.19
CA VAL A 156 -20.60 11.40 17.36
C VAL A 156 -19.66 11.02 18.47
N ALA A 157 -19.25 11.98 19.30
CA ALA A 157 -18.35 11.77 20.42
C ALA A 157 -18.76 10.46 21.08
N SER A 158 -18.04 9.39 20.75
CA SER A 158 -18.28 8.08 21.32
C SER A 158 -17.82 8.31 22.73
N GLU A 159 -18.78 8.54 23.62
CA GLU A 159 -18.59 8.83 25.04
C GLU A 159 -17.45 7.96 25.48
N ALA A 160 -16.28 8.58 25.65
CA ALA A 160 -15.02 7.86 25.66
C ALA A 160 -15.17 6.74 26.67
N ALA A 161 -15.09 5.49 26.21
CA ALA A 161 -15.11 4.36 27.11
C ALA A 161 -14.03 4.69 28.16
N PRO A 162 -14.41 4.87 29.44
CA PRO A 162 -13.56 5.51 30.41
C PRO A 162 -12.25 4.77 30.43
N ASP A 163 -11.17 5.49 30.07
CA ASP A 163 -9.76 5.10 30.10
C ASP A 163 -9.60 3.71 30.72
N ALA A 164 -9.74 2.68 29.89
CA ALA A 164 -9.45 1.32 30.31
C ALA A 164 -7.94 1.33 30.51
N ALA A 165 -7.53 1.64 31.74
CA ALA A 165 -6.14 1.75 32.16
C ALA A 165 -5.37 0.61 31.49
N PRO A 166 -4.23 0.89 30.83
CA PRO A 166 -3.52 -0.11 30.05
C PRO A 166 -3.34 -1.33 30.94
N ALA A 167 -3.96 -2.45 30.53
CA ALA A 167 -3.81 -3.71 31.22
C ALA A 167 -2.30 -3.96 31.30
N ALA A 168 -1.77 -3.91 32.52
CA ALA A 168 -0.35 -4.07 32.79
C ALA A 168 0.13 -5.31 32.02
N ALA A 169 1.07 -5.10 31.10
CA ALA A 169 1.66 -6.20 30.35
C ALA A 169 2.09 -7.29 31.34
N PRO A 170 1.74 -8.58 31.12
CA PRO A 170 2.19 -9.63 32.01
C PRO A 170 3.71 -9.60 32.04
N ALA A 171 4.26 -9.45 33.24
CA ALA A 171 5.70 -9.46 33.48
C ALA A 171 6.30 -10.70 32.81
N ALA A 172 7.22 -10.48 31.88
CA ALA A 172 7.99 -11.56 31.27
C ALA A 172 8.69 -12.34 32.38
N ALA A 173 8.39 -13.65 32.47
CA ALA A 173 9.09 -14.54 33.37
C ALA A 173 10.60 -14.57 32.99
N PRO A 174 11.52 -14.53 33.96
CA PRO A 174 12.95 -14.55 33.68
C PRO A 174 13.39 -15.88 33.04
N ASP A 175 14.31 -15.74 32.10
CA ASP A 175 14.99 -16.77 31.32
C ASP A 175 15.36 -18.06 32.09
N GLY A 176 15.10 -19.19 31.43
CA GLY A 176 15.46 -20.51 31.88
C GLY A 176 16.97 -20.69 32.02
N ALA A 177 17.37 -21.25 33.17
CA ALA A 177 18.73 -21.66 33.45
C ALA A 177 19.19 -22.83 32.54
N PRO A 178 20.49 -22.90 32.17
CA PRO A 178 21.03 -23.99 31.37
C PRO A 178 21.10 -25.31 32.17
N VAL A 179 20.51 -26.37 31.64
CA VAL A 179 20.65 -27.74 32.16
C VAL A 179 21.98 -28.32 31.66
N LYS A 180 22.90 -28.62 32.58
CA LYS A 180 24.07 -29.48 32.28
C LYS A 180 23.62 -30.93 32.21
N SER A 181 23.98 -31.62 31.14
CA SER A 181 23.88 -33.09 31.04
C SER A 181 25.26 -33.67 31.36
N ASP A 182 25.28 -34.63 32.29
CA ASP A 182 26.43 -35.48 32.63
C ASP A 182 26.40 -36.74 31.73
#